data_AF-A0A7C1NXB4-F1
#
_entry.id   AF-A0A7C1NXB4-F1
#
_cell.length_a   1.000
_cell.length_b   1.000
_cell.length_c   1.000
_cell.angle_alpha   90.00
_cell.angle_beta   90.00
_cell.angle_gamma   90.00
#
_symmetry.space_group_name_H-M   'P 1'
#
loop_
_entity.id
_entity.type
_entity.pdbx_description
1 polymer ?
#
loop_
_entity_poly.entity_id
_entity_poly.type
_entity_poly.pdbx_seq_one_letter_code
_entity_poly.pdbx_strand_id
1 'polypeptide(L)'
;MNSKEVMDIFQNTLNIQGKPVYMVFYERMKKAISDKEIREIDPFQLMLNILSLDIFFFIISPMYFMITGLSIEEQKKAERDRAEEVFSFVWESIRLRKEE
;
A
#
# COMPACT_ATOMS: atom_id res chain seq x y z
N MET A 1 -17.21 -19.82 1.38
CA MET A 1 -15.90 -19.63 0.76
C MET A 1 -14.86 -20.26 1.68
N ASN A 2 -14.16 -21.30 1.23
CA ASN A 2 -13.18 -22.01 2.06
C ASN A 2 -11.78 -21.37 1.94
N SER A 3 -10.88 -21.63 2.89
CA SER A 3 -9.53 -21.02 2.92
C SER A 3 -8.68 -21.32 1.67
N LYS A 4 -8.92 -22.44 1.00
CA LYS A 4 -8.20 -22.85 -0.21
C LYS A 4 -8.66 -22.03 -1.41
N GLU A 5 -9.97 -21.85 -1.57
CA GLU A 5 -10.56 -20.98 -2.61
C GLU A 5 -10.09 -19.52 -2.47
N VAL A 6 -10.03 -19.00 -1.24
CA VAL A 6 -9.50 -17.65 -0.98
C VAL A 6 -8.03 -17.56 -1.38
N MET A 7 -7.23 -18.56 -1.00
CA MET A 7 -5.81 -18.57 -1.32
C MET A 7 -5.57 -18.69 -2.83
N ASP A 8 -6.36 -19.48 -3.55
CA ASP A 8 -6.29 -19.61 -5.01
C ASP A 8 -6.68 -18.29 -5.69
N ILE A 9 -7.73 -17.60 -5.24
CA ILE A 9 -8.10 -16.26 -5.73
C ILE A 9 -6.98 -15.27 -5.45
N PHE A 10 -6.43 -15.26 -4.24
CA PHE A 10 -5.32 -14.38 -3.87
C PHE A 10 -4.09 -14.65 -4.73
N GLN A 11 -3.70 -15.91 -4.94
CA GLN A 11 -2.56 -16.25 -5.78
C GLN A 11 -2.78 -15.82 -7.23
N ASN A 12 -3.96 -16.08 -7.79
CA ASN A 12 -4.27 -15.68 -9.17
C ASN A 12 -4.34 -14.15 -9.33
N THR A 13 -4.82 -13.44 -8.31
CA THR A 13 -4.93 -11.98 -8.32
C THR A 13 -3.58 -11.30 -8.07
N LEU A 14 -2.71 -11.92 -7.26
CA LEU A 14 -1.38 -11.42 -6.92
C LEU A 14 -0.29 -11.92 -7.88
N ASN A 15 -0.64 -12.12 -9.14
CA ASN A 15 0.29 -12.46 -10.21
C ASN A 15 0.29 -11.39 -11.30
N ILE A 16 1.48 -10.90 -11.65
CA ILE A 16 1.72 -9.98 -12.77
C ILE A 16 2.60 -10.71 -13.78
N GLN A 17 2.07 -10.95 -14.99
CA GLN A 17 2.80 -11.61 -16.08
C GLN A 17 3.41 -12.97 -15.67
N GLY A 18 2.71 -13.75 -14.83
CA GLY A 18 3.18 -15.05 -14.34
C GLY A 18 4.23 -14.99 -13.23
N LYS A 19 4.52 -13.80 -12.70
CA LYS A 19 5.36 -13.61 -11.50
C LYS A 19 4.52 -13.13 -10.32
N PRO A 20 4.81 -13.57 -9.09
CA PRO A 20 4.19 -12.99 -7.90
C PRO A 20 4.42 -11.47 -7.81
N VAL A 21 3.40 -10.71 -7.45
CA VAL A 21 3.44 -9.24 -7.33
C VAL A 21 4.63 -8.78 -6.48
N TYR A 22 4.90 -9.45 -5.35
CA TYR A 22 6.01 -9.07 -4.47
C TYR A 22 7.38 -9.17 -5.15
N MET A 23 7.59 -10.16 -6.03
CA MET A 23 8.85 -10.29 -6.77
C MET A 23 9.00 -9.15 -7.76
N VAL A 24 7.94 -8.85 -8.51
CA VAL A 24 7.93 -7.74 -9.49
C VAL A 24 8.17 -6.40 -8.80
N PHE A 25 7.53 -6.19 -7.64
CA PHE A 25 7.76 -5.01 -6.81
C PHE A 25 9.22 -4.91 -6.38
N TYR A 26 9.80 -5.99 -5.85
CA TYR A 26 11.17 -6.02 -5.35
C TYR A 26 12.20 -5.75 -6.46
N GLU A 27 12.01 -6.35 -7.64
CA GLU A 27 12.85 -6.11 -8.84
C GLU A 27 12.80 -4.64 -9.27
N ARG A 28 11.60 -4.04 -9.33
CA ARG A 28 11.41 -2.63 -9.71
C ARG A 28 12.05 -1.68 -8.70
N MET A 29 11.86 -1.94 -7.41
CA MET A 29 12.45 -1.12 -6.35
C MET A 29 13.98 -1.17 -6.38
N LYS A 30 14.57 -2.36 -6.53
CA LYS A 30 16.03 -2.49 -6.67
C LYS A 30 16.57 -1.72 -7.87
N LYS A 31 15.87 -1.78 -9.00
CA LYS A 31 16.24 -1.02 -10.19
C LYS A 31 16.17 0.49 -9.95
N ALA A 32 15.07 0.99 -9.41
CA ALA A 32 14.89 2.41 -9.13
C ALA A 32 15.92 2.96 -8.11
N ILE A 33 16.31 2.16 -7.12
CA ILE A 33 17.40 2.50 -6.18
C ILE A 33 18.75 2.56 -6.92
N SER A 34 19.06 1.54 -7.74
CA SER A 34 20.30 1.49 -8.54
C SER A 34 20.42 2.67 -9.51
N ASP A 35 19.30 3.05 -10.12
CA ASP A 35 19.23 4.14 -11.10
C ASP A 35 19.18 5.52 -10.42
N LYS A 36 19.17 5.57 -9.07
CA LYS A 36 19.02 6.79 -8.27
C LYS A 36 17.77 7.58 -8.66
N GLU A 37 16.65 6.89 -8.90
CA GLU A 37 15.33 7.52 -9.12
C GLU A 37 14.62 7.78 -7.79
N ILE A 38 14.94 6.97 -6.77
CA ILE A 38 14.42 7.03 -5.41
C ILE A 38 15.57 6.87 -4.41
N ARG A 39 15.33 7.19 -3.14
CA ARG A 39 16.34 7.00 -2.09
C ARG A 39 16.58 5.52 -1.80
N GLU A 40 17.71 5.24 -1.14
CA GLU A 40 17.97 3.92 -0.60
C GLU A 40 16.97 3.58 0.52
N ILE A 41 16.32 2.42 0.37
CA ILE A 41 15.33 1.88 1.30
C ILE A 41 15.27 0.37 1.13
N ASP A 42 14.99 -0.37 2.21
CA ASP A 42 14.65 -1.79 2.11
C ASP A 42 13.27 -1.97 1.45
N PRO A 43 13.17 -2.58 0.25
CA PRO A 43 11.89 -2.76 -0.41
C PRO A 43 10.92 -3.66 0.38
N PHE A 44 11.42 -4.59 1.20
CA PHE A 44 10.55 -5.43 2.02
C PHE A 44 9.81 -4.60 3.07
N GLN A 45 10.52 -3.70 3.76
CA GLN A 45 9.91 -2.76 4.73
C GLN A 45 8.92 -1.82 4.05
N LEU A 46 9.24 -1.32 2.86
CA LEU A 46 8.32 -0.47 2.10
C LEU A 46 7.02 -1.19 1.75
N MET A 47 7.11 -2.44 1.30
CA MET A 47 5.94 -3.26 0.98
C MET A 47 5.06 -3.49 2.22
N LEU A 48 5.67 -3.80 3.37
CA LEU A 48 4.93 -3.95 4.64
C LEU A 48 4.26 -2.66 5.06
N ASN A 49 4.91 -1.50 4.87
CA ASN A 49 4.32 -0.20 5.17
C ASN A 49 3.11 0.09 4.27
N ILE A 50 3.21 -0.16 2.97
CA ILE A 50 2.09 -0.01 2.03
C ILE A 50 0.91 -0.88 2.47
N LEU A 51 1.15 -2.18 2.66
CA LEU A 51 0.10 -3.12 3.09
C LEU A 51 -0.53 -2.71 4.41
N SER A 52 0.27 -2.22 5.36
CA SER A 52 -0.22 -1.76 6.66
C SER A 52 -1.09 -0.52 6.51
N LEU A 53 -0.68 0.45 5.69
CA LEU A 53 -1.46 1.68 5.45
C LEU A 53 -2.80 1.39 4.77
N ASP A 54 -2.84 0.43 3.83
CA ASP A 54 -4.07 0.07 3.15
C ASP A 54 -4.99 -0.79 4.04
N ILE A 55 -4.48 -1.86 4.64
CA ILE A 55 -5.30 -2.81 5.42
C ILE A 55 -5.78 -2.19 6.73
N PHE A 56 -4.90 -1.50 7.46
CA PHE A 56 -5.23 -0.97 8.79
C PHE A 56 -6.38 0.04 8.75
N PHE A 57 -6.45 0.85 7.70
CA PHE A 57 -7.50 1.84 7.54
C PHE A 57 -8.89 1.18 7.55
N PHE A 58 -9.10 0.09 6.81
CA PHE A 58 -10.38 -0.60 6.76
C PHE A 58 -10.73 -1.38 8.04
N ILE A 59 -9.72 -1.74 8.83
CA ILE A 59 -9.94 -2.38 10.14
C ILE A 59 -10.40 -1.32 11.17
N ILE A 60 -9.77 -0.14 11.16
CA ILE A 60 -9.99 0.88 12.20
C ILE A 60 -11.09 1.88 11.83
N SER A 61 -11.36 2.14 10.55
CA SER A 61 -12.30 3.18 10.13
C SER A 61 -13.67 3.09 10.80
N PRO A 62 -14.34 1.92 10.93
CA PRO A 62 -15.68 1.89 11.53
C PRO A 62 -15.66 2.33 13.00
N MET A 63 -14.63 1.94 13.75
CA MET A 63 -14.47 2.32 15.16
C MET A 63 -14.10 3.80 15.30
N TYR A 64 -13.17 4.29 14.46
CA TYR A 64 -12.74 5.68 14.51
C TYR A 64 -13.90 6.64 14.23
N PHE A 65 -14.69 6.38 13.19
CA PHE A 65 -15.83 7.22 12.82
C PHE A 65 -16.96 7.15 13.87
N MET A 66 -17.19 5.98 14.47
CA MET A 66 -18.13 5.82 15.58
C MET A 66 -17.72 6.66 16.81
N ILE A 67 -16.45 6.62 17.21
CA ILE A 67 -15.95 7.33 18.40
C ILE A 67 -15.92 8.84 18.18
N THR A 68 -15.55 9.29 16.98
CA THR A 68 -15.44 10.71 16.65
C THR A 68 -16.78 11.37 16.32
N GLY A 69 -17.83 10.58 16.10
CA GLY A 69 -19.15 11.07 15.69
C GLY A 69 -19.20 11.59 14.25
N LEU A 70 -18.21 11.25 13.43
CA LEU A 70 -18.19 11.58 12.01
C LEU A 70 -19.25 10.77 11.25
N SER A 71 -19.81 11.37 10.22
CA SER A 71 -20.88 10.78 9.42
C SER A 71 -20.38 9.65 8.51
N ILE A 72 -21.32 8.79 8.10
CA ILE A 72 -21.06 7.73 7.11
C ILE A 72 -20.57 8.32 5.77
N GLU A 73 -21.04 9.51 5.39
CA GLU A 73 -20.62 10.14 4.15
C GLU A 73 -19.18 10.66 4.22
N GLU A 74 -18.72 11.12 5.39
CA GLU A 74 -17.32 11.44 5.64
C GLU A 74 -16.45 10.18 5.62
N GLN A 75 -16.94 9.06 6.15
CA GLN A 75 -16.24 7.78 6.08
C GLN A 75 -16.04 7.33 4.64
N LYS A 76 -17.11 7.34 3.83
CA LYS A 76 -17.04 7.00 2.40
C LYS A 76 -16.13 7.96 1.64
N LYS A 77 -16.09 9.24 2.01
CA LYS A 77 -15.15 10.20 1.42
C LYS A 77 -13.71 9.82 1.77
N ALA A 78 -13.41 9.56 3.04
CA ALA A 78 -12.09 9.12 3.46
C ALA A 78 -11.66 7.80 2.78
N GLU A 79 -12.58 6.86 2.57
CA GLU A 79 -12.34 5.62 1.83
C GLU A 79 -11.98 5.89 0.36
N ARG A 80 -12.67 6.82 -0.32
CA ARG A 80 -12.36 7.20 -1.71
C ARG A 80 -11.01 7.91 -1.82
N ASP A 81 -10.73 8.82 -0.91
CA ASP A 81 -9.52 9.64 -0.93
C ASP A 81 -8.28 8.82 -0.47
N ARG A 82 -8.49 7.65 0.14
CA ARG A 82 -7.42 6.85 0.78
C ARG A 82 -6.29 6.48 -0.18
N ALA A 83 -6.61 6.11 -1.42
CA ALA A 83 -5.62 5.69 -2.40
C ALA A 83 -4.63 6.81 -2.72
N GLU A 84 -5.12 8.04 -2.90
CA GLU A 84 -4.30 9.22 -3.19
C GLU A 84 -3.45 9.63 -1.98
N GLU A 85 -4.03 9.56 -0.78
CA GLU A 85 -3.32 9.85 0.48
C GLU A 85 -2.19 8.85 0.76
N VAL A 86 -2.45 7.55 0.61
CA VAL A 86 -1.42 6.51 0.79
C VAL A 86 -0.33 6.65 -0.27
N PHE A 87 -0.70 6.87 -1.54
CA PHE A 87 0.28 7.11 -2.59
C PHE A 87 1.18 8.31 -2.27
N SER A 88 0.58 9.45 -1.93
CA SER A 88 1.32 10.68 -1.63
C SER A 88 2.25 10.47 -0.44
N PHE A 89 1.76 9.86 0.64
CA PHE A 89 2.57 9.55 1.83
C PHE A 89 3.76 8.65 1.49
N VAL A 90 3.52 7.55 0.77
CA VAL A 90 4.56 6.59 0.39
C VAL A 90 5.57 7.23 -0.57
N TRP A 91 5.10 7.96 -1.57
CA TRP A 91 5.96 8.64 -2.55
C TRP A 91 6.87 9.67 -1.90
N GLU A 92 6.31 10.54 -1.06
CA GLU A 92 7.07 11.53 -0.28
C GLU A 92 8.08 10.86 0.65
N SER A 93 7.77 9.65 1.12
CA SER A 93 8.68 8.88 1.94
C SER A 93 9.87 8.30 1.16
N ILE A 94 9.81 8.12 -0.17
CA ILE A 94 10.87 7.46 -0.96
C ILE A 94 11.53 8.35 -2.02
N ARG A 95 10.91 9.47 -2.38
CA ARG A 95 11.49 10.41 -3.34
C ARG A 95 12.85 10.93 -2.87
N LEU A 96 13.71 11.26 -3.81
CA LEU A 96 14.96 11.95 -3.51
C LEU A 96 14.66 13.31 -2.88
N ARG A 97 15.36 13.64 -1.80
CA ARG A 97 15.36 14.99 -1.23
C ARG A 97 16.52 15.76 -1.84
N LYS A 98 16.30 17.02 -2.19
CA LYS A 98 17.41 17.95 -2.37
C LYS A 98 17.99 18.19 -0.98
N GLU A 99 19.30 18.00 -0.82
CA GLU A 99 19.99 18.53 0.35
C GLU A 99 19.77 20.05 0.35
N GLU A 100 19.20 20.58 1.43
CA GLU A 100 19.06 22.03 1.67
C GLU A 100 20.38 22.63 2.12
#